data_AF-A0A9X5EEZ8-F1
#
_entry.id   AF-A0A9X5EEZ8-F1
#
_cell.length_a   1.000
_cell.length_b   1.000
_cell.length_c   1.000
_cell.angle_alpha   90.00
_cell.angle_beta   90.00
_cell.angle_gamma   90.00
#
_symmetry.space_group_name_H-M   'P 1'
#
loop_
_entity.id
_entity.type
_entity.pdbx_description
1 polymer ?
#
loop_
_entity_poly.entity_id
_entity_poly.type
_entity_poly.pdbx_seq_one_letter_code
_entity_poly.pdbx_strand_id
1 'polypeptide(L)'
;MTCMHALAEMLRQLYAARQGRAAEVLMDRCSREALEKLVRESSAFLGARVLYAVEDRLRHRKPQLDEAALPTIRAIASVLNAWLHDGRRLAIRAVLRELGEDELRELASLPELNDEVATMTGDFAGGNAP
;
A
#
# COMPACT_ATOMS: atom_id res chain seq x y z
N MET A 1 -12.51 -6.73 -2.35
CA MET A 1 -11.25 -7.49 -2.12
C MET A 1 -10.33 -6.61 -1.28
N THR A 2 -9.40 -7.16 -0.52
CA THR A 2 -8.61 -6.37 0.45
C THR A 2 -7.12 -6.59 0.28
N CYS A 3 -6.45 -5.55 -0.19
CA CYS A 3 -5.03 -5.52 -0.55
C CYS A 3 -4.11 -5.46 0.68
N MET A 4 -4.42 -6.23 1.73
CA MET A 4 -3.78 -6.11 3.04
C MET A 4 -2.32 -6.54 3.02
N HIS A 5 -1.98 -7.60 2.28
CA HIS A 5 -0.58 -8.02 2.11
C HIS A 5 0.26 -6.95 1.41
N ALA A 6 -0.25 -6.37 0.32
CA ALA A 6 0.40 -5.27 -0.39
C ALA A 6 0.52 -4.01 0.49
N LEU A 7 -0.53 -3.67 1.26
CA LEU A 7 -0.48 -2.56 2.21
C LEU A 7 0.55 -2.80 3.32
N ALA A 8 0.60 -4.02 3.86
CA ALA A 8 1.58 -4.42 4.87
C ALA A 8 3.00 -4.31 4.31
N GLU A 9 3.23 -4.84 3.12
CA GLU A 9 4.52 -4.78 2.43
C GLU A 9 4.98 -3.34 2.18
N MET A 10 4.06 -2.51 1.70
CA MET A 10 4.33 -1.10 1.47
C MET A 10 4.74 -0.39 2.77
N LEU A 11 4.02 -0.60 3.86
CA LEU A 11 4.36 -0.03 5.16
C LEU A 11 5.72 -0.51 5.65
N ARG A 12 6.03 -1.81 5.54
CA ARG A 12 7.35 -2.35 5.90
C ARG A 12 8.47 -1.63 5.17
N GLN A 13 8.33 -1.49 3.86
CA GLN A 13 9.36 -0.86 3.05
C GLN A 13 9.50 0.64 3.35
N LEU A 14 8.39 1.35 3.58
CA LEU A 14 8.43 2.75 4.00
C LEU A 14 9.19 2.91 5.32
N TYR A 15 8.90 2.08 6.32
CA TYR A 15 9.61 2.13 7.61
C TYR A 15 11.08 1.70 7.49
N ALA A 16 11.39 0.66 6.70
CA ALA A 16 12.75 0.21 6.44
C ALA A 16 13.59 1.32 5.77
N ALA A 17 12.97 2.06 4.85
CA ALA A 17 13.60 3.19 4.16
C ALA A 17 13.55 4.52 4.92
N ARG A 18 13.10 4.51 6.19
CA ARG A 18 12.93 5.71 7.04
C ARG A 18 11.98 6.77 6.45
N GLN A 19 11.07 6.38 5.57
CA GLN A 19 10.04 7.24 4.97
C GLN A 19 8.80 7.33 5.87
N GLY A 20 9.00 7.63 7.16
CA GLY A 20 7.93 7.64 8.18
C GLY A 20 6.77 8.57 7.83
N ARG A 21 7.06 9.77 7.31
CA ARG A 21 6.03 10.72 6.87
C ARG A 21 5.17 10.17 5.72
N ALA A 22 5.75 9.43 4.79
CA ALA A 22 4.99 8.81 3.71
C ALA A 22 4.13 7.64 4.23
N ALA A 23 4.61 6.89 5.22
CA ALA A 23 3.81 5.87 5.90
C ALA A 23 2.61 6.47 6.65
N GLU A 24 2.81 7.59 7.35
CA GLU A 24 1.72 8.32 8.01
C GLU A 24 0.67 8.80 7.00
N VAL A 25 1.10 9.42 5.89
CA VAL A 25 0.19 9.87 4.83
C VAL A 25 -0.56 8.70 4.19
N LEU A 26 0.09 7.55 3.99
CA LEU A 26 -0.55 6.34 3.50
C LEU A 26 -1.64 5.86 4.46
N MET A 27 -1.32 5.75 5.75
CA MET A 27 -2.28 5.34 6.78
C MET A 27 -3.46 6.31 6.89
N ASP A 28 -3.22 7.62 6.72
CA ASP A 28 -4.28 8.63 6.74
C ASP A 28 -5.26 8.48 5.59
N ARG A 29 -4.77 8.04 4.42
CA ARG A 29 -5.57 7.80 3.22
C ARG A 29 -6.29 6.47 3.23
N CYS A 30 -5.88 5.50 4.05
CA CYS A 30 -6.64 4.27 4.25
C CYS A 30 -7.79 4.50 5.22
N SER A 31 -8.92 3.83 5.02
CA SER A 31 -10.03 3.88 5.99
C SER A 31 -9.64 3.22 7.31
N ARG A 32 -10.26 3.64 8.42
CA ARG A 32 -10.15 2.93 9.70
C ARG A 32 -10.40 1.43 9.56
N GLU A 33 -11.45 1.03 8.84
CA GLU A 33 -11.77 -0.39 8.63
C GLU A 33 -10.62 -1.15 7.97
N ALA A 34 -9.99 -0.58 6.95
CA ALA A 34 -8.84 -1.18 6.28
C ALA A 34 -7.64 -1.33 7.22
N LEU A 35 -7.35 -0.32 8.05
CA LEU A 35 -6.25 -0.39 9.02
C LEU A 35 -6.53 -1.40 10.14
N GLU A 36 -7.77 -1.49 10.63
CA GLU A 36 -8.16 -2.51 11.61
C GLU A 36 -8.07 -3.92 11.01
N LYS A 37 -8.46 -4.07 9.73
CA LYS A 37 -8.34 -5.33 9.00
C LYS A 37 -6.87 -5.72 8.82
N LEU A 38 -6.01 -4.76 8.46
CA LEU A 38 -4.57 -4.95 8.34
C LEU A 38 -3.95 -5.49 9.66
N VAL A 39 -4.34 -4.92 10.80
CA VAL A 39 -3.86 -5.38 12.12
C VAL A 39 -4.34 -6.81 12.40
N ARG A 40 -5.60 -7.12 12.11
CA ARG A 40 -6.16 -8.47 12.33
C ARG A 40 -5.53 -9.54 11.45
N GLU A 41 -5.34 -9.25 10.17
CA GLU A 41 -4.98 -10.25 9.16
C GLU A 41 -3.48 -10.34 8.88
N SER A 42 -2.72 -9.27 9.13
CA SER A 42 -1.32 -9.18 8.71
C SER A 42 -0.35 -8.78 9.83
N SER A 43 -0.78 -8.81 11.10
CA SER A 43 0.07 -8.48 12.27
C SER A 43 1.40 -9.23 12.30
N ALA A 44 1.39 -10.52 11.99
CA ALA A 44 2.61 -11.35 11.93
C ALA A 44 3.59 -10.87 10.84
N PHE A 45 3.08 -10.29 9.75
CA PHE A 45 3.88 -9.84 8.62
C PHE A 45 4.46 -8.45 8.83
N LEU A 46 3.74 -7.54 9.50
CA LEU A 46 4.12 -6.14 9.73
C LEU A 46 5.40 -5.98 10.57
N GLY A 47 5.61 -6.87 11.54
CA GLY A 47 6.63 -6.71 12.57
C GLY A 47 6.26 -5.64 13.62
N ALA A 48 6.89 -5.73 14.81
CA ALA A 48 6.46 -4.99 16.00
C ALA A 48 6.42 -3.46 15.81
N ARG A 49 7.40 -2.88 15.09
CA ARG A 49 7.47 -1.43 14.88
C ARG A 49 6.33 -0.90 14.00
N VAL A 50 6.04 -1.60 12.90
CA VAL A 50 5.00 -1.17 11.96
C VAL A 50 3.63 -1.39 12.59
N LEU A 51 3.44 -2.54 13.24
CA LEU A 51 2.23 -2.83 14.00
C LEU A 51 1.92 -1.74 15.04
N TYR A 52 2.92 -1.39 15.87
CA TYR A 52 2.76 -0.31 16.86
C TYR A 52 2.33 1.00 16.20
N ALA A 53 2.95 1.38 15.08
CA ALA A 53 2.62 2.62 14.40
C ALA A 53 1.18 2.63 13.83
N VAL A 54 0.71 1.51 13.29
CA VAL A 54 -0.68 1.38 12.82
C VAL A 54 -1.66 1.48 13.98
N GLU A 55 -1.40 0.78 15.09
CA GLU A 55 -2.25 0.83 16.30
C GLU A 55 -2.28 2.22 16.93
N ASP A 56 -1.12 2.89 17.01
CA ASP A 56 -1.01 4.26 17.50
C ASP A 56 -1.80 5.23 16.62
N ARG A 57 -1.69 5.07 15.30
CA ARG A 57 -2.46 5.88 14.35
C ARG A 57 -3.97 5.64 14.49
N LEU A 58 -4.41 4.40 14.68
CA LEU A 58 -5.82 4.05 14.92
C LEU A 58 -6.37 4.67 16.22
N ARG A 59 -5.56 4.67 17.29
CA ARG A 59 -5.91 5.29 18.59
C ARG A 59 -6.08 6.80 18.49
N HIS A 60 -5.26 7.46 17.68
CA HIS A 60 -5.23 8.93 17.54
C HIS A 60 -5.84 9.44 16.24
N ARG A 61 -6.64 8.61 15.56
CA ARG A 61 -7.24 8.94 14.27
C ARG A 61 -8.33 10.00 14.42
N LYS A 62 -8.27 11.03 13.57
CA LYS A 62 -9.29 12.08 13.50
C LYS A 62 -10.46 11.63 12.61
N PRO A 63 -11.73 11.89 12.97
CA PRO A 63 -12.89 11.47 12.17
C PRO A 63 -12.86 11.96 10.72
N GLN A 64 -12.34 13.16 10.48
CA GLN A 64 -12.28 13.75 9.13
C GLN A 64 -11.39 12.95 8.16
N LEU A 65 -10.45 12.15 8.67
CA LEU A 65 -9.61 11.29 7.83
C LEU A 65 -10.39 10.08 7.30
N ASP A 66 -11.42 9.63 8.00
CA ASP A 66 -12.28 8.55 7.51
C ASP A 66 -13.23 9.02 6.41
N GLU A 67 -13.70 10.28 6.48
CA GLU A 67 -14.49 10.90 5.41
C GLU A 67 -13.68 11.11 4.11
N ALA A 68 -12.39 11.38 4.24
CA ALA A 68 -11.46 11.56 3.12
C ALA A 68 -10.72 10.28 2.72
N ALA A 69 -11.07 9.13 3.30
CA ALA A 69 -10.39 7.88 3.05
C ALA A 69 -10.60 7.42 1.60
N LEU A 70 -9.54 6.88 1.02
CA LEU A 70 -9.54 6.27 -0.30
C LEU A 70 -9.72 4.75 -0.16
N PRO A 71 -10.22 4.08 -1.21
CA PRO A 71 -10.01 2.65 -1.37
C PRO A 71 -8.51 2.32 -1.23
N THR A 72 -8.19 1.23 -0.52
CA THR A 72 -6.79 0.86 -0.22
C THR A 72 -5.93 0.79 -1.48
N ILE A 73 -6.46 0.27 -2.58
CA ILE A 73 -5.74 0.16 -3.86
C ILE A 73 -5.33 1.54 -4.41
N ARG A 74 -6.16 2.58 -4.25
CA ARG A 74 -5.84 3.95 -4.66
C ARG A 74 -4.81 4.59 -3.75
N ALA A 75 -4.89 4.31 -2.45
CA ALA A 75 -3.87 4.77 -1.49
C ALA A 75 -2.49 4.18 -1.83
N ILE A 76 -2.44 2.88 -2.18
CA ILE A 76 -1.25 2.18 -2.68
C ILE A 76 -0.73 2.84 -3.97
N ALA A 77 -1.60 3.06 -4.97
CA ALA A 77 -1.23 3.64 -6.25
C ALA A 77 -0.49 4.99 -6.10
N SER A 78 -0.94 5.84 -5.18
CA SER A 78 -0.26 7.12 -4.93
C SER A 78 1.17 6.97 -4.42
N VAL A 79 1.46 5.96 -3.60
CA VAL A 79 2.82 5.70 -3.11
C VAL A 79 3.67 5.05 -4.19
N LEU A 80 3.11 4.16 -5.00
CA LEU A 80 3.82 3.56 -6.13
C LEU A 80 4.30 4.63 -7.13
N ASN A 81 3.44 5.59 -7.46
CA ASN A 81 3.80 6.72 -8.32
C ASN A 81 4.93 7.56 -7.69
N ALA A 82 4.86 7.86 -6.38
CA ALA A 82 5.91 8.61 -5.69
C ALA A 82 7.25 7.84 -5.69
N TRP A 83 7.21 6.54 -5.41
CA TRP A 83 8.38 5.67 -5.47
C TRP A 83 8.98 5.54 -6.87
N LEU A 84 8.15 5.60 -7.91
CA LEU A 84 8.65 5.60 -9.29
C LEU A 84 9.50 6.85 -9.54
N HIS A 85 9.00 8.02 -9.14
CA HIS A 85 9.75 9.28 -9.24
C HIS A 85 11.06 9.24 -8.44
N ASP A 86 11.08 8.53 -7.31
CA ASP A 86 12.27 8.30 -6.49
C ASP A 86 13.21 7.19 -7.04
N GLY A 87 12.86 6.54 -8.16
CA GLY A 87 13.63 5.45 -8.75
C GLY A 87 13.56 4.11 -7.99
N ARG A 88 12.60 3.93 -7.09
CA ARG A 88 12.46 2.76 -6.19
C ARG A 88 11.73 1.58 -6.83
N ARG A 89 12.16 1.17 -8.01
CA ARG A 89 11.51 0.11 -8.81
C ARG A 89 11.43 -1.25 -8.10
N LEU A 90 12.47 -1.62 -7.34
CA LEU A 90 12.46 -2.86 -6.56
C LEU A 90 11.37 -2.85 -5.48
N ALA A 91 11.14 -1.70 -4.86
CA ALA A 91 10.10 -1.55 -3.85
C ALA A 91 8.71 -1.72 -4.44
N ILE A 92 8.48 -1.09 -5.61
CA ILE A 92 7.26 -1.24 -6.40
C ILE A 92 7.00 -2.72 -6.70
N ARG A 93 7.99 -3.42 -7.27
CA ARG A 93 7.86 -4.84 -7.64
C ARG A 93 7.54 -5.75 -6.44
N ALA A 94 8.14 -5.47 -5.29
CA ALA A 94 7.84 -6.22 -4.08
C ALA A 94 6.39 -6.03 -3.61
N VAL A 95 5.85 -4.81 -3.69
CA VAL A 95 4.41 -4.58 -3.41
C VAL A 95 3.51 -5.24 -4.45
N LEU A 96 3.84 -5.12 -5.74
CA LEU A 96 3.04 -5.72 -6.81
C LEU A 96 2.94 -7.25 -6.69
N ARG A 97 4.01 -7.91 -6.19
CA ARG A 97 4.02 -9.36 -5.95
C ARG A 97 3.01 -9.81 -4.88
N GLU A 98 2.64 -8.93 -3.96
CA GLU A 98 1.68 -9.23 -2.89
C GLU A 98 0.22 -8.98 -3.28
N LEU A 99 -0.01 -8.47 -4.50
CA LEU A 99 -1.35 -8.26 -5.04
C LEU A 99 -1.84 -9.51 -5.77
N GLY A 100 -3.09 -9.89 -5.51
CA GLY A 100 -3.77 -10.93 -6.29
C GLY A 100 -4.10 -10.47 -7.71
N GLU A 101 -4.46 -11.41 -8.59
CA GLU A 101 -4.73 -11.11 -10.00
C GLU A 101 -5.82 -10.05 -10.19
N ASP A 102 -6.92 -10.14 -9.43
CA ASP A 102 -7.99 -9.15 -9.48
C ASP A 102 -7.54 -7.76 -8.99
N GLU A 103 -6.67 -7.71 -7.99
CA GLU A 103 -6.14 -6.47 -7.43
C GLU A 103 -5.13 -5.82 -8.39
N LEU A 104 -4.34 -6.62 -9.09
CA LEU A 104 -3.46 -6.16 -10.17
C LEU A 104 -4.26 -5.57 -11.33
N ARG A 105 -5.37 -6.22 -11.74
CA ARG A 105 -6.27 -5.67 -12.77
C ARG A 105 -6.93 -4.37 -12.31
N GLU A 106 -7.40 -4.32 -11.06
CA GLU A 106 -7.97 -3.10 -10.48
C GLU A 106 -6.95 -1.97 -10.46
N LEU A 107 -5.73 -2.23 -9.99
CA LEU A 107 -4.63 -1.27 -9.98
C LEU A 107 -4.32 -0.74 -11.38
N ALA A 108 -4.15 -1.63 -12.36
CA ALA A 108 -3.84 -1.27 -13.74
C ALA A 108 -4.95 -0.45 -14.42
N SER A 109 -6.19 -0.54 -13.92
CA SER A 109 -7.33 0.25 -14.44
C SER A 109 -7.42 1.66 -13.89
N LEU A 110 -6.61 2.02 -12.87
CA LEU A 110 -6.66 3.34 -12.25
C LEU A 110 -6.10 4.42 -13.20
N PRO A 111 -6.89 5.45 -13.55
CA PRO A 111 -6.44 6.51 -14.45
C PRO A 111 -5.30 7.37 -13.87
N GLU A 112 -5.15 7.40 -12.55
CA GLU A 112 -4.06 8.09 -11.87
C GLU A 112 -2.75 7.28 -11.80
N LEU A 113 -2.73 6.01 -12.21
CA LEU A 113 -1.53 5.18 -12.17
C LEU A 113 -0.57 5.60 -13.29
N ASN A 114 0.71 5.79 -12.95
CA ASN A 114 1.72 6.11 -13.95
C ASN A 114 1.92 4.94 -14.95
N ASP A 115 2.10 5.25 -16.23
CA ASP A 115 2.27 4.27 -17.31
C ASP A 115 3.39 3.25 -17.05
N GLU A 116 4.50 3.66 -16.41
CA GLU A 116 5.59 2.73 -16.08
C GLU A 116 5.16 1.76 -14.97
N VAL A 117 4.41 2.23 -13.96
CA VAL A 117 3.86 1.36 -12.91
C VAL A 117 2.78 0.45 -13.49
N ALA A 118 1.94 0.95 -14.40
CA ALA A 118 0.94 0.14 -15.11
C ALA A 118 1.60 -0.97 -15.93
N THR A 119 2.69 -0.66 -16.62
CA THR A 119 3.49 -1.65 -17.37
C THR A 119 4.04 -2.72 -16.42
N MET A 120 4.68 -2.31 -15.32
CA MET A 120 5.16 -3.28 -14.32
C MET A 120 4.03 -4.13 -13.75
N THR A 121 2.85 -3.57 -13.53
CA THR A 121 1.67 -4.29 -13.03
C THR A 121 1.22 -5.35 -14.03
N GLY A 122 1.26 -5.05 -15.33
CA GLY A 122 1.00 -6.00 -16.42
C GLY A 122 1.95 -7.20 -16.42
N ASP A 123 3.23 -7.01 -16.08
CA ASP A 123 4.20 -8.13 -15.99
C ASP A 123 3.77 -9.17 -14.94
N PHE A 124 3.21 -8.72 -13.82
CA PHE A 124 2.72 -9.61 -12.76
C PHE A 124 1.36 -10.24 -13.10
N ALA A 125 0.47 -9.49 -13.74
CA ALA A 125 -0.84 -10.00 -14.15
C ALA A 125 -0.75 -11.03 -15.29
N GLY A 126 0.23 -10.90 -16.19
CA GLY A 126 0.44 -11.81 -17.32
C GLY A 126 1.22 -13.08 -17.01
N GLY A 127 1.58 -13.34 -15.75
CA GLY A 127 2.40 -14.50 -15.36
C GLY A 127 3.86 -14.42 -15.80
N ASN A 128 4.33 -13.23 -16.21
CA ASN A 128 5.70 -12.99 -16.68
C ASN A 128 6.61 -12.42 -15.58
N ALA A 129 6.21 -12.53 -14.31
CA ALA A 129 7.02 -12.10 -13.19
C ALA A 129 8.26 -13.01 -13.04
N PRO A 130 9.49 -12.45 -13.05
CA PRO A 130 10.69 -13.16 -12.63
C PRO A 130 10.73 -13.39 -11.10
#